data_AF-A0AAW1Q1B7-F1
#
_entry.id   AF-A0AAW1Q1B7-F1
#
_cell.length_a   1.000
_cell.length_b   1.000
_cell.length_c   1.000
_cell.angle_alpha   90.00
_cell.angle_beta   90.00
_cell.angle_gamma   90.00
#
_symmetry.space_group_name_H-M   'P 1'
#
loop_
_entity.id
_entity.type
_entity.pdbx_description
1 polymer ?
#
loop_
_entity_poly.entity_id
_entity_poly.type
_entity_poly.pdbx_seq_one_letter_code
_entity_poly.pdbx_strand_id
1 'polypeptide(L)'
;MGSNESVRSVRTRGKGPGSAAKQAMSAAEKEARRTLALQEKNRRAQRRFRERQKSRVATLEAEVDELKQQLHASNQGRDELERQNQALQQLQLQQAQHTKQARHGGQPSGSQRDPETEQCDEDKLVRTIREGQETMLTLEQVQQLAPKALTRIWKEYVGQLAACLAKMESKPLAPVPRCLIRLTSEASMLLQRMAAGNPLATKTLIAGELEGEAIQPCMGPQEGPNRWPLVGRALNLSSQQASELMELRRRLLSNLSCILQQRREVIQHMRAVPTAHYTTGHFLEAQESLEQLQANLKQEHLLITEFVSAVHSRILSPTQLARCLVQSYPRAPDTLAIATWVASACGEADSGAMLVPPTSSCMPALDNALGLQRAPGSASLPMFGSPFQDTPLRRHHSAASPGRPPQAVHIRMAPARAPPPGLHLTGSAPTAVYSGAALHSTSSPAPSGTTITTALPCWTRLQ
;
A
#
# COMPACT_ATOMS: atom_id res chain seq x y z
N MET A 1 -1.05 48.33 -34.99
CA MET A 1 -1.24 49.60 -34.25
C MET A 1 0.08 49.90 -33.54
N GLY A 2 0.79 51.00 -33.74
CA GLY A 2 0.60 52.13 -34.63
C GLY A 2 1.97 52.63 -35.09
N SER A 3 2.01 53.05 -36.35
CA SER A 3 3.11 53.72 -37.03
C SER A 3 3.44 55.04 -36.34
N ASN A 4 4.72 55.42 -36.28
CA ASN A 4 5.07 56.83 -36.23
C ASN A 4 6.38 57.08 -36.99
N GLU A 5 6.21 57.48 -38.24
CA GLU A 5 7.19 58.20 -39.02
C GLU A 5 7.53 59.52 -38.32
N SER A 6 8.82 59.87 -38.23
CA SER A 6 9.19 61.27 -38.05
C SER A 6 10.48 61.57 -38.78
N VAL A 7 10.25 62.20 -39.94
CA VAL A 7 11.15 62.96 -40.79
C VAL A 7 12.07 63.87 -39.98
N ARG A 8 13.37 63.91 -40.29
CA ARG A 8 14.18 65.14 -40.16
C ARG A 8 15.48 65.12 -40.97
N SER A 9 15.41 65.81 -42.10
CA SER A 9 16.30 66.88 -42.56
C SER A 9 17.82 66.66 -42.42
N VAL A 10 18.42 66.27 -43.55
CA VAL A 10 19.85 66.37 -43.83
C VAL A 10 20.20 67.83 -44.11
N ARG A 11 20.96 68.47 -43.19
CA ARG A 11 21.66 69.73 -43.43
C ARG A 11 23.17 69.49 -43.37
N THR A 12 23.80 69.47 -44.54
CA THR A 12 25.24 69.54 -44.73
C THR A 12 25.71 70.98 -44.47
N ARG A 13 26.52 71.19 -43.42
CA ARG A 13 27.18 72.47 -43.14
C ARG A 13 28.69 72.26 -42.96
N GLY A 14 29.44 73.19 -43.56
CA GLY A 14 30.86 73.11 -43.88
C GLY A 14 31.79 72.83 -42.71
N LYS A 15 32.82 72.05 -43.05
CA LYS A 15 33.90 71.53 -42.19
C LYS A 15 35.01 72.59 -42.13
N GLY A 16 35.04 73.39 -41.07
CA GLY A 16 36.15 74.30 -40.78
C GLY A 16 37.29 73.56 -40.06
N PRO A 17 38.56 73.68 -40.49
CA PRO A 17 39.68 72.86 -40.01
C PRO A 17 40.27 73.28 -38.64
N GLY A 18 39.55 74.09 -37.84
CA GLY A 18 40.03 74.60 -36.55
C GLY A 18 39.38 73.99 -35.29
N SER A 19 38.41 73.07 -35.42
CA SER A 19 37.59 72.57 -34.30
C SER A 19 37.91 71.14 -33.83
N ALA A 20 38.96 70.50 -34.34
CA ALA A 20 39.31 69.12 -33.99
C ALA A 20 40.03 69.00 -32.63
N ALA A 21 40.89 69.95 -32.28
CA ALA A 21 41.71 69.88 -31.06
C ALA A 21 40.90 70.09 -29.76
N LYS A 22 39.93 71.02 -29.74
CA LYS A 22 39.03 71.22 -28.58
C LYS A 22 38.02 70.08 -28.40
N GLN A 23 37.62 69.40 -29.48
CA GLN A 23 36.77 68.21 -29.40
C GLN A 23 37.53 66.98 -28.89
N ALA A 24 38.82 66.85 -29.21
CA ALA A 24 39.67 65.75 -28.74
C ALA A 24 39.90 65.78 -27.21
N MET A 25 40.20 66.95 -26.61
CA MET A 25 40.31 67.05 -25.14
C MET A 25 38.98 66.77 -24.42
N SER A 26 37.85 67.21 -24.98
CA SER A 26 36.53 66.90 -24.43
C SER A 26 36.17 65.40 -24.53
N ALA A 27 36.67 64.70 -25.54
CA ALA A 27 36.47 63.26 -25.69
C ALA A 27 37.25 62.47 -24.64
N ALA A 28 38.52 62.82 -24.39
CA ALA A 28 39.36 62.17 -23.38
C ALA A 28 38.79 62.33 -21.96
N GLU A 29 38.29 63.52 -21.60
CA GLU A 29 37.68 63.74 -20.29
C GLU A 29 36.36 62.96 -20.13
N LYS A 30 35.56 62.85 -21.20
CA LYS A 30 34.34 62.03 -21.21
C LYS A 30 34.66 60.54 -21.06
N GLU A 31 35.74 60.07 -21.69
CA GLU A 31 36.19 58.69 -21.56
C GLU A 31 36.66 58.39 -20.13
N ALA A 32 37.46 59.28 -19.53
CA ALA A 32 37.88 59.17 -18.12
C ALA A 32 36.69 59.16 -17.15
N ARG A 33 35.67 59.99 -17.39
CA ARG A 33 34.42 59.97 -16.58
C ARG A 33 33.65 58.66 -16.77
N ARG A 34 33.64 58.09 -17.98
CA ARG A 34 32.99 56.80 -18.26
C ARG A 34 33.71 55.63 -17.58
N THR A 35 35.04 55.60 -17.59
CA THR A 35 35.82 54.55 -16.93
C THR A 35 35.64 54.60 -15.41
N LEU A 36 35.68 55.79 -14.80
CA LEU A 36 35.38 55.97 -13.37
C LEU A 36 33.96 55.55 -13.01
N ALA A 37 32.96 55.92 -13.83
CA ALA A 37 31.58 55.51 -13.61
C ALA A 37 31.41 53.99 -13.73
N LEU A 38 32.13 53.33 -14.63
CA LEU A 38 32.12 51.87 -14.79
C LEU A 38 32.80 51.17 -13.60
N GLN A 39 33.93 51.69 -13.12
CA GLN A 39 34.62 51.18 -11.93
C GLN A 39 33.73 51.28 -10.69
N GLU A 40 33.05 52.41 -10.49
CA GLU A 40 32.13 52.58 -9.36
C GLU A 40 30.88 51.69 -9.48
N LYS A 41 30.35 51.48 -10.71
CA LYS A 41 29.28 50.50 -10.96
C LYS A 41 29.73 49.07 -10.62
N ASN A 42 30.93 48.67 -11.04
CA ASN A 42 31.50 47.35 -10.72
C ASN A 42 31.73 47.19 -9.22
N ARG A 43 32.22 48.24 -8.53
CA ARG A 43 32.42 48.23 -7.08
C ARG A 43 31.09 48.05 -6.34
N ARG A 44 30.03 48.75 -6.77
CA ARG A 44 28.67 48.59 -6.21
C ARG A 44 28.07 47.22 -6.50
N ALA A 45 28.25 46.71 -7.72
CA ALA A 45 27.78 45.37 -8.09
C ALA A 45 28.45 44.28 -7.24
N GLN A 46 29.77 44.39 -7.03
CA GLN A 46 30.53 43.44 -6.21
C GLN A 46 30.14 43.51 -4.73
N ARG A 47 29.88 44.71 -4.18
CA ARG A 47 29.33 44.86 -2.83
C ARG A 47 27.97 44.17 -2.69
N ARG A 48 27.04 44.44 -3.60
CA ARG A 48 25.71 43.78 -3.61
C ARG A 48 25.81 42.27 -3.74
N PHE A 49 26.74 41.76 -4.54
CA PHE A 49 26.98 40.33 -4.66
C PHE A 49 27.45 39.73 -3.33
N ARG A 50 28.42 40.37 -2.66
CA ARG A 50 28.90 39.92 -1.34
C ARG A 50 27.81 40.00 -0.27
N GLU A 51 26.99 41.04 -0.28
CA GLU A 51 25.84 41.18 0.62
C GLU A 51 24.81 40.07 0.39
N ARG A 52 24.49 39.72 -0.86
CA ARG A 52 23.59 38.60 -1.17
C ARG A 52 24.16 37.25 -0.72
N GLN A 53 25.46 37.03 -0.95
CA GLN A 53 26.14 35.82 -0.48
C GLN A 53 26.11 35.73 1.05
N LYS A 54 26.41 36.84 1.75
CA LYS A 54 26.33 36.90 3.21
C LYS A 54 24.92 36.64 3.72
N SER A 55 23.91 37.25 3.09
CA SER A 55 22.50 37.01 3.44
C SER A 55 22.11 35.56 3.21
N ARG A 56 22.53 34.93 2.11
CA ARG A 56 22.23 33.53 1.82
C ARG A 56 22.86 32.59 2.83
N VAL A 57 24.12 32.83 3.21
CA VAL A 57 24.79 32.05 4.26
C VAL A 57 24.06 32.20 5.59
N ALA A 58 23.71 33.43 5.98
CA ALA A 58 22.96 33.67 7.21
C ALA A 58 21.58 32.98 7.22
N THR A 59 20.87 32.94 6.10
CA THR A 59 19.59 32.21 5.99
C THR A 59 19.80 30.70 6.14
N LEU A 60 20.81 30.12 5.47
CA LEU A 60 21.11 28.70 5.59
C LEU A 60 21.58 28.32 7.02
N GLU A 61 22.35 29.19 7.67
CA GLU A 61 22.74 29.00 9.08
C GLU A 61 21.52 28.97 10.00
N ALA A 62 20.55 29.86 9.79
CA ALA A 62 19.29 29.86 10.53
C ALA A 62 18.45 28.59 10.30
N GLU A 63 18.34 28.12 9.05
CA GLU A 63 17.64 26.87 8.71
C GLU A 63 18.31 25.65 9.37
N VAL A 64 19.65 25.60 9.39
CA VAL A 64 20.39 24.52 10.06
C VAL A 64 20.14 24.53 11.57
N ASP A 65 20.09 25.70 12.19
CA ASP A 65 19.84 25.80 13.64
C ASP A 65 18.39 25.46 13.99
N GLU A 66 17.42 25.82 13.14
CA GLU A 66 16.02 25.38 13.29
C GLU A 66 15.90 23.85 13.19
N LEU A 67 16.52 23.22 12.18
CA LEU A 67 16.51 21.76 12.03
C LEU A 67 17.20 21.05 13.21
N LYS A 68 18.28 21.61 13.77
CA LYS A 68 18.90 21.07 14.99
C LYS A 68 17.95 21.13 16.19
N GLN A 69 17.19 22.20 16.33
CA GLN A 69 16.20 22.33 17.41
C GLN A 69 15.07 21.31 17.25
N GLN A 70 14.57 21.12 16.03
CA GLN A 70 13.56 20.10 15.73
C GLN A 70 14.07 18.68 16.03
N LEU A 71 15.31 18.36 15.63
CA LEU A 71 15.93 17.07 15.92
C LEU A 71 16.13 16.85 17.43
N HIS A 72 16.52 17.89 18.17
CA HIS A 72 16.64 17.81 19.63
C HIS A 72 15.28 17.56 20.31
N ALA A 73 14.23 18.29 19.91
CA ALA A 73 12.88 18.11 20.42
C ALA A 73 12.33 16.70 20.11
N SER A 74 12.56 16.19 18.89
CA SER A 74 12.16 14.84 18.52
C SER A 74 12.89 13.76 19.33
N ASN A 75 14.18 13.94 19.59
CA ASN A 75 14.94 13.01 20.42
C ASN A 75 14.46 13.01 21.88
N GLN A 76 14.15 14.18 22.45
CA GLN A 76 13.56 14.27 23.79
C GLN A 76 12.21 13.53 23.86
N GLY A 77 11.35 13.67 22.84
CA GLY A 77 10.08 12.94 22.75
C GLY A 77 10.26 11.43 22.66
N ARG A 78 11.25 10.97 21.87
CA ARG A 78 11.61 9.55 21.76
C ARG A 78 12.08 8.98 23.11
N ASP A 79 12.96 9.69 23.80
CA ASP A 79 13.51 9.25 25.10
C ASP A 79 12.42 9.24 26.20
N GLU A 80 11.44 10.14 26.15
CA GLU A 80 10.26 10.12 27.03
C GLU A 80 9.37 8.90 26.76
N LEU A 81 9.05 8.62 25.50
CA LEU A 81 8.27 7.44 25.13
C LEU A 81 8.99 6.13 25.47
N GLU A 82 10.31 6.08 25.32
CA GLU A 82 11.13 4.93 25.72
C GLU A 82 11.07 4.71 27.24
N ARG A 83 11.15 5.77 28.04
CA ARG A 83 10.95 5.69 29.50
C ARG A 83 9.55 5.22 29.87
N GLN A 84 8.50 5.69 29.19
CA GLN A 84 7.13 5.24 29.42
C GLN A 84 6.93 3.77 29.07
N ASN A 85 7.49 3.31 27.94
CA ASN A 85 7.45 1.91 27.55
C ASN A 85 8.19 1.01 28.55
N GLN A 86 9.36 1.44 29.04
CA GLN A 86 10.09 0.72 30.09
C GLN A 86 9.26 0.62 31.39
N ALA A 87 8.59 1.70 31.79
CA ALA A 87 7.71 1.70 32.97
C ALA A 87 6.51 0.75 32.81
N LEU A 88 5.87 0.74 31.64
CA LEU A 88 4.77 -0.18 31.34
C LEU A 88 5.23 -1.65 31.35
N GLN A 89 6.41 -1.95 30.78
CA GLN A 89 6.99 -3.29 30.82
C GLN A 89 7.28 -3.75 32.26
N GLN A 90 7.80 -2.86 33.11
CA GLN A 90 8.00 -3.16 34.54
C GLN A 90 6.68 -3.42 35.27
N LEU A 91 5.64 -2.64 34.99
CA LEU A 91 4.32 -2.83 35.59
C LEU A 91 3.69 -4.17 35.16
N GLN A 92 3.83 -4.56 33.89
CA GLN A 92 3.42 -5.88 33.41
C GLN A 92 4.17 -7.03 34.10
N LEU A 93 5.49 -6.88 34.30
CA LEU A 93 6.29 -7.87 35.03
C LEU A 93 5.85 -7.99 36.49
N GLN A 94 5.57 -6.87 37.17
CA GLN A 94 5.04 -6.87 38.54
C GLN A 94 3.67 -7.55 38.61
N GLN A 95 2.75 -7.26 37.67
CA GLN A 95 1.44 -7.93 37.60
C GLN A 95 1.58 -9.44 37.38
N ALA A 96 2.50 -9.87 36.49
CA ALA A 96 2.77 -11.28 36.27
C ALA A 96 3.32 -11.97 37.53
N GLN A 97 4.19 -11.29 38.29
CA GLN A 97 4.70 -11.79 39.58
C GLN A 97 3.59 -11.89 40.65
N HIS A 98 2.73 -10.88 40.78
CA HIS A 98 1.58 -10.93 41.69
C HIS A 98 0.62 -12.07 41.34
N THR A 99 0.37 -12.30 40.05
CA THR A 99 -0.47 -13.41 39.58
C THR A 99 0.13 -14.76 39.94
N LYS A 100 1.46 -14.91 39.84
CA LYS A 100 2.17 -16.13 40.26
C LYS A 100 2.10 -16.34 41.78
N GLN A 101 2.28 -15.29 42.58
CA GLN A 101 2.21 -15.37 44.05
C GLN A 101 0.79 -15.69 44.54
N ALA A 102 -0.24 -15.08 43.95
CA ALA A 102 -1.64 -15.38 44.25
C ALA A 102 -1.99 -16.86 43.97
N ARG A 103 -1.37 -17.47 42.95
CA ARG A 103 -1.54 -18.91 42.66
C ARG A 103 -0.81 -19.84 43.63
N HIS A 104 0.18 -19.37 44.40
CA HIS A 104 0.93 -20.20 45.34
C HIS A 104 0.44 -20.08 46.81
N GLY A 105 -0.32 -19.04 47.15
CA GLY A 105 -0.88 -18.85 48.50
C GLY A 105 -2.27 -19.46 48.72
N GLY A 106 -2.98 -19.86 47.67
CA GLY A 106 -4.31 -20.48 47.77
C GLY A 106 -4.22 -21.98 48.01
N GLN A 107 -4.11 -22.39 49.29
CA GLN A 107 -4.32 -23.78 49.68
C GLN A 107 -5.74 -24.21 49.27
N PRO A 108 -5.92 -25.27 48.47
CA PRO A 108 -7.21 -25.62 47.89
C PRO A 108 -8.10 -26.27 48.96
N SER A 109 -8.82 -25.47 49.74
CA SER A 109 -10.02 -25.95 50.40
C SER A 109 -11.08 -26.15 49.33
N GLY A 110 -11.47 -27.41 49.15
CA GLY A 110 -12.32 -27.89 48.07
C GLY A 110 -13.56 -27.01 47.88
N SER A 111 -13.58 -26.30 46.76
CA SER A 111 -14.79 -25.73 46.20
C SER A 111 -14.70 -25.88 44.69
N GLN A 112 -15.86 -26.12 44.11
CA GLN A 112 -16.11 -26.72 42.80
C GLN A 112 -15.19 -26.20 41.68
N ARG A 113 -14.64 -27.15 40.92
CA ARG A 113 -14.00 -26.93 39.61
C ARG A 113 -14.96 -26.15 38.71
N ASP A 114 -14.72 -24.86 38.55
CA ASP A 114 -15.10 -24.17 37.33
C ASP A 114 -14.11 -24.62 36.24
N PRO A 115 -14.59 -25.20 35.13
CA PRO A 115 -13.73 -25.62 34.04
C PRO A 115 -13.11 -24.38 33.37
N GLU A 116 -11.79 -24.30 33.48
CA GLU A 116 -10.92 -24.12 32.31
C GLU A 116 -11.39 -23.04 31.33
N THR A 117 -11.14 -21.78 31.70
CA THR A 117 -10.72 -20.81 30.67
C THR A 117 -9.30 -21.19 30.27
N GLU A 118 -9.17 -22.28 29.51
CA GLU A 118 -7.95 -22.58 28.75
C GLU A 118 -7.66 -21.34 27.92
N GLN A 119 -6.64 -20.61 28.35
CA GLN A 119 -6.07 -19.51 27.61
C GLN A 119 -5.51 -20.14 26.34
N CYS A 120 -6.32 -20.21 25.29
CA CYS A 120 -5.92 -20.75 24.00
C CYS A 120 -4.61 -20.07 23.61
N ASP A 121 -3.52 -20.85 23.55
CA ASP A 121 -2.26 -20.43 22.98
C ASP A 121 -2.56 -19.81 21.62
N GLU A 122 -2.54 -18.48 21.52
CA GLU A 122 -2.95 -17.75 20.31
C GLU A 122 -2.12 -18.15 19.09
N ASP A 123 -0.98 -18.80 19.31
CA ASP A 123 -0.05 -19.27 18.28
C ASP A 123 -0.40 -20.64 17.68
N LYS A 124 -1.32 -21.41 18.27
CA LYS A 124 -1.64 -22.78 17.81
C LYS A 124 -2.93 -22.81 17.01
N LEU A 125 -2.88 -23.25 15.75
CA LEU A 125 -4.06 -23.51 14.93
C LEU A 125 -4.33 -25.01 14.99
N VAL A 126 -5.35 -25.40 15.74
CA VAL A 126 -5.79 -26.81 15.74
C VAL A 126 -6.66 -27.02 14.50
N ARG A 127 -6.22 -27.89 13.59
CA ARG A 127 -6.98 -28.29 12.40
C ARG A 127 -7.74 -29.57 12.73
N THR A 128 -9.07 -29.52 12.71
CA THR A 128 -9.95 -30.66 13.02
C THR A 128 -10.85 -31.05 11.84
N ILE A 129 -10.35 -30.90 10.61
CA ILE A 129 -11.09 -31.17 9.37
C ILE A 129 -11.73 -32.56 9.36
N ARG A 130 -11.07 -33.58 9.95
CA ARG A 130 -11.61 -34.93 10.08
C ARG A 130 -11.79 -35.25 11.55
N GLU A 131 -12.97 -35.71 11.94
CA GLU A 131 -13.23 -36.19 13.30
C GLU A 131 -12.20 -37.26 13.67
N GLY A 132 -11.45 -37.04 14.76
CA GLY A 132 -10.40 -37.94 15.23
C GLY A 132 -9.01 -37.77 14.59
N GLN A 133 -8.83 -36.84 13.65
CA GLN A 133 -7.50 -36.46 13.13
C GLN A 133 -7.25 -34.97 13.36
N GLU A 134 -6.80 -34.65 14.57
CA GLU A 134 -6.37 -33.29 14.90
C GLU A 134 -4.93 -33.11 14.41
N THR A 135 -4.74 -32.15 13.49
CA THR A 135 -3.39 -31.73 13.08
C THR A 135 -3.13 -30.36 13.66
N MET A 136 -2.14 -30.21 14.52
CA MET A 136 -1.76 -28.88 14.98
C MET A 136 -0.83 -28.24 13.94
N LEU A 137 -1.22 -27.06 13.45
CA LEU A 137 -0.40 -26.22 12.61
C LEU A 137 0.12 -25.04 13.43
N THR A 138 1.44 -24.91 13.54
CA THR A 138 2.06 -23.71 14.12
C THR A 138 1.97 -22.54 13.14
N LEU A 139 2.10 -21.30 13.63
CA LEU A 139 2.16 -20.13 12.75
C LEU A 139 3.29 -20.23 11.71
N GLU A 140 4.45 -20.73 12.12
CA GLU A 140 5.60 -20.96 11.23
C GLU A 140 5.28 -22.00 10.15
N GLN A 141 4.60 -23.09 10.50
CA GLN A 141 4.17 -24.08 9.52
C GLN A 141 3.19 -23.49 8.52
N VAL A 142 2.23 -22.67 8.96
CA VAL A 142 1.29 -21.96 8.08
C VAL A 142 2.03 -21.03 7.12
N GLN A 143 3.03 -20.29 7.60
CA GLN A 143 3.87 -19.41 6.76
C GLN A 143 4.63 -20.16 5.66
N GLN A 144 5.09 -21.37 5.99
CA GLN A 144 5.87 -22.23 5.09
C GLN A 144 5.00 -23.14 4.19
N LEU A 145 3.66 -23.08 4.29
CA LEU A 145 2.79 -23.90 3.45
C LEU A 145 2.96 -23.56 1.96
N ALA A 146 3.35 -24.56 1.18
CA ALA A 146 3.33 -24.45 -0.28
C ALA A 146 1.88 -24.18 -0.76
N PRO A 147 1.68 -23.37 -1.83
CA PRO A 147 0.35 -23.05 -2.32
C PRO A 147 -0.50 -24.29 -2.64
N LYS A 148 0.09 -25.37 -3.17
CA LYS A 148 -0.61 -26.64 -3.42
C LYS A 148 -1.14 -27.30 -2.14
N ALA A 149 -0.35 -27.28 -1.06
CA ALA A 149 -0.76 -27.83 0.23
C ALA A 149 -1.92 -27.02 0.83
N LEU A 150 -1.84 -25.69 0.70
CA LEU A 150 -2.91 -24.79 1.13
C LEU A 150 -4.22 -25.04 0.36
N THR A 151 -4.17 -25.14 -0.96
CA THR A 151 -5.34 -25.45 -1.81
C THR A 151 -5.97 -26.79 -1.40
N ARG A 152 -5.17 -27.80 -1.10
CA ARG A 152 -5.67 -29.09 -0.59
C ARG A 152 -6.39 -28.93 0.75
N ILE A 153 -5.77 -28.25 1.71
CA ILE A 153 -6.38 -28.00 3.03
C ILE A 153 -7.70 -27.23 2.87
N TRP A 154 -7.70 -26.19 2.04
CA TRP A 154 -8.88 -25.39 1.76
C TRP A 154 -10.02 -26.21 1.14
N LYS A 155 -9.71 -27.04 0.13
CA LYS A 155 -10.68 -27.95 -0.50
C LYS A 155 -11.29 -28.91 0.51
N GLU A 156 -10.48 -29.44 1.44
CA GLU A 156 -10.99 -30.30 2.50
C GLU A 156 -11.94 -29.55 3.45
N TYR A 157 -11.63 -28.31 3.85
CA TYR A 157 -12.55 -27.47 4.64
C TYR A 157 -13.87 -27.21 3.89
N VAL A 158 -13.80 -26.80 2.63
CA VAL A 158 -14.99 -26.54 1.80
C VAL A 158 -15.85 -27.79 1.68
N GLY A 159 -15.26 -28.96 1.45
CA GLY A 159 -15.99 -30.24 1.36
C GLY A 159 -16.70 -30.60 2.67
N GLN A 160 -16.05 -30.41 3.82
CA GLN A 160 -16.66 -30.68 5.13
C GLN A 160 -17.78 -29.67 5.46
N LEU A 161 -17.58 -28.40 5.12
CA LEU A 161 -18.61 -27.37 5.28
C LEU A 161 -19.84 -27.68 4.41
N ALA A 162 -19.63 -28.09 3.16
CA ALA A 162 -20.71 -28.51 2.26
C ALA A 162 -21.50 -29.70 2.84
N ALA A 163 -20.80 -30.72 3.36
CA ALA A 163 -21.44 -31.86 4.01
C ALA A 163 -22.24 -31.46 5.27
N CYS A 164 -21.73 -30.50 6.05
CA CYS A 164 -22.46 -29.97 7.21
C CYS A 164 -23.71 -29.19 6.80
N LEU A 165 -23.62 -28.36 5.76
CA LEU A 165 -24.77 -27.61 5.23
C LEU A 165 -25.85 -28.53 4.68
N ALA A 166 -25.48 -29.57 3.91
CA ALA A 166 -26.44 -30.55 3.40
C ALA A 166 -27.19 -31.30 4.52
N LYS A 167 -26.48 -31.66 5.61
CA LYS A 167 -27.10 -32.26 6.79
C LYS A 167 -28.10 -31.31 7.47
N MET A 168 -27.77 -30.02 7.57
CA MET A 168 -28.68 -29.01 8.15
C MET A 168 -29.94 -28.82 7.30
N GLU A 169 -29.81 -28.82 5.97
CA GLU A 169 -30.97 -28.69 5.07
C GLU A 169 -31.95 -29.86 5.19
N SER A 170 -31.45 -31.07 5.49
CA SER A 170 -32.30 -32.24 5.73
C SER A 170 -33.07 -32.18 7.07
N LYS A 171 -32.62 -31.36 8.04
CA LYS A 171 -33.20 -31.24 9.39
C LYS A 171 -33.15 -29.78 9.88
N PRO A 172 -34.00 -28.89 9.35
CA PRO A 172 -33.90 -27.43 9.58
C PRO A 172 -34.14 -26.99 11.04
N LEU A 173 -34.78 -27.83 11.86
CA LEU A 173 -35.03 -27.55 13.28
C LEU A 173 -33.89 -27.99 14.22
N ALA A 174 -32.84 -28.64 13.69
CA ALA A 174 -31.70 -29.01 14.51
C ALA A 174 -30.84 -27.76 14.83
N PRO A 175 -30.30 -27.64 16.06
CA PRO A 175 -29.36 -26.57 16.38
C PRO A 175 -28.16 -26.62 15.44
N VAL A 176 -27.57 -25.45 15.15
CA VAL A 176 -26.37 -25.34 14.30
C VAL A 176 -25.32 -26.34 14.80
N PRO A 177 -24.84 -27.27 13.96
CA PRO A 177 -23.88 -28.27 14.39
C PRO A 177 -22.63 -27.57 14.95
N ARG A 178 -22.18 -27.96 16.14
CA ARG A 178 -20.91 -27.47 16.72
C ARG A 178 -19.73 -27.62 15.76
N CYS A 179 -19.78 -28.68 14.94
CA CYS A 179 -18.81 -28.91 13.86
C CYS A 179 -18.77 -27.76 12.84
N LEU A 180 -19.90 -27.18 12.43
CA LEU A 180 -19.93 -26.08 11.47
C LEU A 180 -19.31 -24.79 12.05
N ILE A 181 -19.62 -24.48 13.31
CA ILE A 181 -19.01 -23.32 14.02
C ILE A 181 -17.50 -23.50 14.13
N ARG A 182 -17.05 -24.70 14.52
CA ARG A 182 -15.62 -25.03 14.63
C ARG A 182 -14.91 -24.90 13.27
N LEU A 183 -15.44 -25.56 12.22
CA LEU A 183 -14.82 -25.56 10.89
C LEU A 183 -14.75 -24.15 10.27
N THR A 184 -15.77 -23.31 10.47
CA THR A 184 -15.75 -21.93 9.95
C THR A 184 -14.78 -21.03 10.71
N SER A 185 -14.66 -21.22 12.03
CA SER A 185 -13.65 -20.55 12.84
C SER A 185 -12.23 -20.93 12.39
N GLU A 186 -11.96 -22.23 12.26
CA GLU A 186 -10.65 -22.73 11.80
C GLU A 186 -10.29 -22.25 10.38
N ALA A 187 -11.24 -22.31 9.44
CA ALA A 187 -11.02 -21.83 8.08
C ALA A 187 -10.73 -20.32 8.03
N SER A 188 -11.43 -19.52 8.85
CA SER A 188 -11.17 -18.08 8.97
C SER A 188 -9.80 -17.79 9.57
N MET A 189 -9.44 -18.52 10.64
CA MET A 189 -8.15 -18.35 11.31
C MET A 189 -6.99 -18.77 10.40
N LEU A 190 -7.16 -19.84 9.61
CA LEU A 190 -6.19 -20.25 8.60
C LEU A 190 -5.95 -19.13 7.58
N LEU A 191 -7.02 -18.55 7.01
CA LEU A 191 -6.90 -17.44 6.06
C LEU A 191 -6.24 -16.21 6.68
N GLN A 192 -6.59 -15.85 7.92
CA GLN A 192 -6.00 -14.70 8.62
C GLN A 192 -4.50 -14.90 8.87
N ARG A 193 -4.10 -16.09 9.36
CA ARG A 193 -2.68 -16.41 9.60
C ARG A 193 -1.88 -16.48 8.30
N MET A 194 -2.47 -17.02 7.24
CA MET A 194 -1.89 -16.99 5.90
C MET A 194 -1.71 -15.55 5.40
N ALA A 195 -2.71 -14.69 5.55
CA ALA A 195 -2.64 -13.30 5.13
C ALA A 195 -1.55 -12.53 5.89
N ALA A 196 -1.44 -12.75 7.19
CA ALA A 196 -0.43 -12.09 8.03
C ALA A 196 1.00 -12.61 7.75
N GLY A 197 1.15 -13.93 7.60
CA GLY A 197 2.46 -14.58 7.53
C GLY A 197 3.02 -14.76 6.11
N ASN A 198 2.15 -14.88 5.11
CA ASN A 198 2.55 -15.11 3.72
C ASN A 198 1.58 -14.38 2.76
N PRO A 199 1.74 -13.05 2.60
CA PRO A 199 0.85 -12.23 1.79
C PRO A 199 0.87 -12.64 0.31
N LEU A 200 2.01 -13.10 -0.21
CA LEU A 200 2.14 -13.54 -1.60
C LEU A 200 1.37 -14.83 -1.88
N ALA A 201 1.47 -15.83 -1.00
CA ALA A 201 0.68 -17.05 -1.14
C ALA A 201 -0.82 -16.76 -1.02
N THR A 202 -1.21 -15.85 -0.13
CA THR A 202 -2.60 -15.41 0.03
C THR A 202 -3.12 -14.73 -1.23
N LYS A 203 -2.36 -13.81 -1.84
CA LYS A 203 -2.72 -13.19 -3.12
C LYS A 203 -2.83 -14.21 -4.25
N THR A 204 -1.92 -15.18 -4.31
CA THR A 204 -1.97 -16.29 -5.28
C THR A 204 -3.23 -17.15 -5.08
N LEU A 205 -3.61 -17.43 -3.84
CA LEU A 205 -4.85 -18.16 -3.51
C LEU A 205 -6.10 -17.40 -3.96
N ILE A 206 -6.13 -16.08 -3.75
CA ILE A 206 -7.26 -15.22 -4.12
C ILE A 206 -7.37 -15.04 -5.64
N ALA A 207 -6.24 -14.88 -6.33
CA ALA A 207 -6.19 -14.67 -7.77
C ALA A 207 -6.41 -15.94 -8.61
N GLY A 208 -6.36 -17.11 -7.97
CA GLY A 208 -6.29 -18.39 -8.62
C GLY A 208 -7.56 -19.23 -8.52
N GLU A 209 -7.72 -20.14 -9.48
CA GLU A 209 -8.66 -21.24 -9.34
C GLU A 209 -8.05 -22.37 -8.50
N LEU A 210 -8.82 -22.84 -7.52
CA LEU A 210 -8.44 -23.88 -6.56
C LEU A 210 -8.77 -25.29 -7.08
N GLU A 211 -9.19 -25.38 -8.33
CA GLU A 211 -9.51 -26.63 -9.02
C GLU A 211 -8.39 -26.95 -10.02
N GLY A 212 -7.54 -27.92 -9.67
CA GLY A 212 -6.41 -28.36 -10.49
C GLY A 212 -5.15 -28.68 -9.67
N GLU A 213 -4.16 -29.28 -10.33
CA GLU A 213 -2.85 -29.55 -9.71
C GLU A 213 -1.95 -28.29 -9.62
N ALA A 214 -2.31 -27.24 -10.35
CA ALA A 214 -1.61 -25.97 -10.39
C ALA A 214 -2.64 -24.84 -10.29
N ILE A 215 -2.32 -23.83 -9.46
CA ILE A 215 -3.11 -22.60 -9.36
C ILE A 215 -2.92 -21.85 -10.67
N GLN A 216 -3.96 -21.83 -11.50
CA GLN A 216 -3.95 -21.05 -12.73
C GLN A 216 -4.40 -19.62 -12.41
N PRO A 217 -3.60 -18.59 -12.75
CA PRO A 217 -4.01 -17.21 -12.60
C PRO A 217 -5.27 -16.98 -13.43
N CYS A 218 -6.36 -16.53 -12.82
CA CYS A 218 -7.51 -16.11 -13.61
C CYS A 218 -7.22 -14.73 -14.21
N MET A 219 -6.56 -14.73 -15.37
CA MET A 219 -6.23 -13.51 -16.13
C MET A 219 -7.33 -13.12 -17.13
N GLY A 220 -8.45 -13.86 -17.18
CA GLY A 220 -9.50 -13.68 -18.18
C GLY A 220 -10.74 -12.95 -17.66
N PRO A 221 -11.37 -12.05 -18.45
CA PRO A 221 -12.74 -11.56 -18.21
C PRO A 221 -13.82 -12.64 -18.44
N GLN A 222 -13.45 -13.92 -18.47
CA GLN A 222 -14.33 -15.04 -18.81
C GLN A 222 -15.20 -15.53 -17.66
N GLU A 223 -14.98 -15.07 -16.42
CA GLU A 223 -15.97 -15.30 -15.39
C GLU A 223 -17.16 -14.38 -15.58
N GLY A 224 -18.33 -15.00 -15.73
CA GLY A 224 -19.57 -14.25 -15.85
C GLY A 224 -19.69 -13.25 -14.70
N PRO A 225 -20.03 -11.96 -14.96
CA PRO A 225 -20.16 -10.89 -13.96
C PRO A 225 -21.16 -11.19 -12.82
N ASN A 226 -21.77 -12.37 -12.84
CA ASN A 226 -22.90 -12.78 -12.02
C ASN A 226 -22.52 -13.71 -10.86
N ARG A 227 -21.24 -14.10 -10.69
CA ARG A 227 -20.84 -15.01 -9.60
C ARG A 227 -21.09 -14.40 -8.21
N TRP A 228 -20.50 -13.26 -7.92
CA TRP A 228 -20.62 -12.61 -6.61
C TRP A 228 -22.06 -12.19 -6.26
N PRO A 229 -22.89 -11.74 -7.21
CA PRO A 229 -24.33 -11.59 -6.99
C PRO A 229 -25.06 -12.88 -6.57
N LEU A 230 -24.65 -14.06 -7.07
CA LEU A 230 -25.24 -15.34 -6.63
C LEU A 230 -24.81 -15.68 -5.21
N VAL A 231 -23.52 -15.53 -4.89
CA VAL A 231 -23.00 -15.75 -3.53
C VAL A 231 -23.68 -14.80 -2.54
N GLY A 232 -23.73 -13.51 -2.85
CA GLY A 232 -24.34 -12.49 -2.00
C GLY A 232 -25.82 -12.76 -1.69
N ARG A 233 -26.60 -13.21 -2.70
CA ARG A 233 -27.99 -13.64 -2.48
C ARG A 233 -28.07 -14.86 -1.56
N ALA A 234 -27.19 -15.85 -1.74
CA ALA A 234 -27.18 -17.06 -0.92
C ALA A 234 -26.83 -16.79 0.56
N LEU A 235 -26.19 -15.66 0.88
CA LEU A 235 -25.92 -15.26 2.26
C LEU A 235 -27.20 -14.87 3.02
N ASN A 236 -28.27 -14.43 2.33
CA ASN A 236 -29.50 -13.95 2.97
C ASN A 236 -29.20 -13.00 4.15
N LEU A 237 -28.40 -11.96 3.88
CA LEU A 237 -28.01 -10.99 4.92
C LEU A 237 -29.24 -10.27 5.46
N SER A 238 -29.28 -10.06 6.78
CA SER A 238 -30.28 -9.17 7.38
C SER A 238 -30.04 -7.71 6.95
N SER A 239 -31.06 -6.86 7.07
CA SER A 239 -30.91 -5.41 6.80
C SER A 239 -29.82 -4.77 7.66
N GLN A 240 -29.70 -5.19 8.92
CA GLN A 240 -28.64 -4.76 9.82
C GLN A 240 -27.26 -5.20 9.32
N GLN A 241 -27.08 -6.50 9.00
CA GLN A 241 -25.81 -7.02 8.48
C GLN A 241 -25.39 -6.33 7.18
N ALA A 242 -26.35 -6.08 6.28
CA ALA A 242 -26.10 -5.35 5.04
C ALA A 242 -25.63 -3.91 5.32
N SER A 243 -26.28 -3.21 6.25
CA SER A 243 -25.87 -1.86 6.67
C SER A 243 -24.46 -1.84 7.27
N GLU A 244 -24.14 -2.77 8.16
CA GLU A 244 -22.81 -2.87 8.78
C GLU A 244 -21.73 -3.23 7.74
N LEU A 245 -22.03 -4.13 6.80
CA LEU A 245 -21.14 -4.47 5.69
C LEU A 245 -20.87 -3.26 4.78
N MET A 246 -21.90 -2.47 4.47
CA MET A 246 -21.74 -1.23 3.68
C MET A 246 -20.88 -0.20 4.43
N GLU A 247 -21.07 -0.01 5.74
CA GLU A 247 -20.24 0.88 6.54
C GLU A 247 -18.76 0.46 6.52
N LEU A 248 -18.47 -0.83 6.73
CA LEU A 248 -17.12 -1.38 6.64
C LEU A 248 -16.51 -1.16 5.23
N ARG A 249 -17.31 -1.36 4.18
CA ARG A 249 -16.89 -1.09 2.80
C ARG A 249 -16.56 0.39 2.58
N ARG A 250 -17.41 1.32 3.04
CA ARG A 250 -17.16 2.76 2.91
C ARG A 250 -15.86 3.17 3.60
N ARG A 251 -15.62 2.67 4.82
CA ARG A 251 -14.38 2.91 5.55
C ARG A 251 -13.16 2.35 4.81
N LEU A 252 -13.24 1.12 4.31
CA LEU A 252 -12.17 0.50 3.51
C LEU A 252 -11.85 1.36 2.27
N LEU A 253 -12.85 1.70 1.46
CA LEU A 253 -12.65 2.45 0.22
C LEU A 253 -12.09 3.85 0.48
N SER A 254 -12.56 4.53 1.53
CA SER A 254 -12.02 5.82 1.96
C SER A 254 -10.53 5.72 2.30
N ASN A 255 -10.14 4.74 3.11
CA ASN A 255 -8.74 4.53 3.50
C ASN A 255 -7.87 4.11 2.31
N LEU A 256 -8.39 3.26 1.42
CA LEU A 256 -7.71 2.89 0.17
C LEU A 256 -7.48 4.11 -0.73
N SER A 257 -8.45 5.02 -0.84
CA SER A 257 -8.32 6.23 -1.67
C SER A 257 -7.13 7.08 -1.24
N CYS A 258 -6.90 7.18 0.07
CA CYS A 258 -5.74 7.87 0.66
C CYS A 258 -4.41 7.18 0.30
N ILE A 259 -4.31 5.85 0.50
CA ILE A 259 -3.10 5.08 0.17
C ILE A 259 -2.76 5.17 -1.32
N LEU A 260 -3.79 5.12 -2.18
CA LEU A 260 -3.62 5.25 -3.63
C LEU A 260 -3.16 6.66 -4.01
N GLN A 261 -3.66 7.70 -3.34
CA GLN A 261 -3.22 9.07 -3.56
C GLN A 261 -1.74 9.25 -3.17
N GLN A 262 -1.33 8.76 -1.99
CA GLN A 262 0.08 8.75 -1.57
C GLN A 262 0.97 8.00 -2.58
N ARG A 263 0.52 6.85 -3.08
CA ARG A 263 1.25 6.09 -4.10
C ARG A 263 1.45 6.90 -5.38
N ARG A 264 0.43 7.63 -5.84
CA ARG A 264 0.54 8.51 -7.02
C ARG A 264 1.58 9.60 -6.80
N GLU A 265 1.58 10.23 -5.63
CA GLU A 265 2.55 11.28 -5.26
C GLU A 265 3.98 10.76 -5.24
N VAL A 266 4.22 9.59 -4.63
CA VAL A 266 5.53 8.93 -4.61
C VAL A 266 6.00 8.59 -6.03
N ILE A 267 5.13 8.01 -6.86
CA ILE A 267 5.47 7.68 -8.26
C ILE A 267 5.76 8.95 -9.06
N GLN A 268 4.99 10.02 -8.86
CA GLN A 268 5.23 11.30 -9.51
C GLN A 268 6.56 11.91 -9.09
N HIS A 269 6.90 11.83 -7.80
CA HIS A 269 8.19 12.27 -7.27
C HIS A 269 9.34 11.48 -7.91
N MET A 270 9.27 10.14 -7.92
CA MET A 270 10.28 9.29 -8.57
C MET A 270 10.47 9.60 -10.05
N ARG A 271 9.40 9.96 -10.77
CA ARG A 271 9.46 10.35 -12.19
C ARG A 271 10.10 11.72 -12.41
N ALA A 272 10.04 12.60 -11.42
CA ALA A 272 10.62 13.94 -11.48
C ALA A 272 12.14 13.94 -11.22
N VAL A 273 12.68 12.90 -10.58
CA VAL A 273 14.12 12.76 -10.32
C VAL A 273 14.89 12.63 -11.65
N PRO A 274 15.84 13.52 -11.97
CA PRO A 274 16.58 13.48 -13.23
C PRO A 274 17.42 12.20 -13.38
N THR A 275 17.26 11.49 -14.50
CA THR A 275 18.00 10.24 -14.80
C THR A 275 19.38 10.47 -15.44
N ALA A 276 19.66 11.68 -15.93
CA ALA A 276 20.86 11.95 -16.72
C ALA A 276 22.15 11.98 -15.90
N HIS A 277 22.07 12.33 -14.60
CA HIS A 277 23.23 12.43 -13.71
C HIS A 277 22.86 11.95 -12.30
N TYR A 278 22.97 10.65 -12.04
CA TYR A 278 22.77 10.10 -10.70
C TYR A 278 23.84 10.63 -9.74
N THR A 279 23.47 11.62 -8.95
CA THR A 279 24.23 12.03 -7.77
C THR A 279 23.87 11.10 -6.61
N THR A 280 24.73 11.02 -5.60
CA THR A 280 24.42 10.28 -4.36
C THR A 280 23.12 10.75 -3.72
N GLY A 281 22.78 12.04 -3.84
CA GLY A 281 21.50 12.59 -3.36
C GLY A 281 20.29 11.96 -4.05
N HIS A 282 20.29 11.91 -5.38
CA HIS A 282 19.18 11.30 -6.15
C HIS A 282 19.00 9.80 -5.88
N PHE A 283 20.09 9.09 -5.56
CA PHE A 283 19.99 7.69 -5.14
C PHE A 283 19.27 7.54 -3.80
N LEU A 284 19.59 8.40 -2.82
CA LEU A 284 18.93 8.39 -1.51
C LEU A 284 17.45 8.77 -1.62
N GLU A 285 17.11 9.78 -2.42
CA GLU A 285 15.71 10.18 -2.70
C GLU A 285 14.91 9.03 -3.34
N ALA A 286 15.51 8.31 -4.28
CA ALA A 286 14.88 7.15 -4.92
C ALA A 286 14.69 5.98 -3.94
N GLN A 287 15.65 5.76 -3.04
CA GLN A 287 15.57 4.74 -1.99
C GLN A 287 14.43 5.05 -1.00
N GLU A 288 14.33 6.29 -0.52
CA GLU A 288 13.26 6.74 0.38
C GLU A 288 11.88 6.58 -0.28
N SER A 289 11.77 6.96 -1.57
CA SER A 289 10.54 6.76 -2.33
C SER A 289 10.14 5.28 -2.45
N LEU A 290 11.12 4.39 -2.62
CA LEU A 290 10.87 2.95 -2.69
C LEU A 290 10.39 2.40 -1.34
N GLU A 291 10.99 2.84 -0.23
CA GLU A 291 10.57 2.48 1.12
C GLU A 291 9.13 2.95 1.40
N GLN A 292 8.78 4.17 1.00
CA GLN A 292 7.41 4.68 1.11
C GLN A 292 6.42 3.85 0.28
N LEU A 293 6.79 3.43 -0.94
CA LEU A 293 5.95 2.57 -1.76
C LEU A 293 5.72 1.20 -1.12
N GLN A 294 6.76 0.62 -0.52
CA GLN A 294 6.65 -0.64 0.23
C GLN A 294 5.74 -0.48 1.46
N ALA A 295 5.88 0.62 2.20
CA ALA A 295 5.00 0.94 3.32
C ALA A 295 3.53 1.04 2.89
N ASN A 296 3.25 1.74 1.78
CA ASN A 296 1.89 1.86 1.22
C ASN A 296 1.31 0.49 0.84
N LEU A 297 2.09 -0.40 0.22
CA LEU A 297 1.66 -1.75 -0.15
C LEU A 297 1.37 -2.63 1.08
N LYS A 298 2.19 -2.50 2.13
CA LYS A 298 1.95 -3.20 3.41
C LYS A 298 0.68 -2.70 4.08
N GLN A 299 0.49 -1.39 4.14
CA GLN A 299 -0.71 -0.78 4.73
C GLN A 299 -1.98 -1.19 4.00
N GLU A 300 -1.95 -1.20 2.66
CA GLU A 300 -3.06 -1.70 1.83
C GLU A 300 -3.39 -3.15 2.21
N HIS A 301 -2.39 -4.04 2.22
CA HIS A 301 -2.58 -5.45 2.55
C HIS A 301 -3.21 -5.65 3.95
N LEU A 302 -2.72 -4.93 4.95
CA LEU A 302 -3.25 -4.99 6.32
C LEU A 302 -4.70 -4.51 6.39
N LEU A 303 -5.00 -3.37 5.76
CA LEU A 303 -6.34 -2.79 5.73
C LEU A 303 -7.36 -3.76 5.13
N ILE A 304 -6.98 -4.47 4.08
CA ILE A 304 -7.86 -5.46 3.44
C ILE A 304 -8.02 -6.69 4.33
N THR A 305 -6.93 -7.18 4.88
CA THR A 305 -6.95 -8.35 5.77
C THR A 305 -7.87 -8.07 6.97
N GLU A 306 -7.81 -6.86 7.51
CA GLU A 306 -8.70 -6.38 8.57
C GLU A 306 -10.17 -6.34 8.11
N PHE A 307 -10.46 -5.78 6.93
CA PHE A 307 -11.81 -5.76 6.37
C PHE A 307 -12.40 -7.18 6.22
N VAL A 308 -11.66 -8.10 5.58
CA VAL A 308 -12.11 -9.48 5.39
C VAL A 308 -12.33 -10.18 6.73
N SER A 309 -11.39 -9.99 7.67
CA SER A 309 -11.49 -10.52 9.03
C SER A 309 -12.73 -10.01 9.76
N ALA A 310 -13.01 -8.71 9.70
CA ALA A 310 -14.17 -8.09 10.33
C ALA A 310 -15.48 -8.65 9.74
N VAL A 311 -15.56 -8.81 8.42
CA VAL A 311 -16.74 -9.39 7.78
C VAL A 311 -16.94 -10.85 8.22
N HIS A 312 -15.90 -11.67 8.21
CA HIS A 312 -16.01 -13.09 8.55
C HIS A 312 -16.31 -13.35 10.03
N SER A 313 -15.77 -12.52 10.92
CA SER A 313 -15.88 -12.74 12.38
C SER A 313 -17.02 -11.99 13.05
N ARG A 314 -17.47 -10.85 12.49
CA ARG A 314 -18.46 -9.97 13.13
C ARG A 314 -19.78 -9.88 12.38
N ILE A 315 -19.72 -9.84 11.04
CA ILE A 315 -20.92 -9.63 10.23
C ILE A 315 -21.59 -10.96 9.89
N LEU A 316 -20.83 -11.92 9.37
CA LEU A 316 -21.37 -13.19 8.93
C LEU A 316 -21.57 -14.15 10.11
N SER A 317 -22.76 -14.72 10.23
CA SER A 317 -22.96 -15.89 11.10
C SER A 317 -22.16 -17.09 10.57
N PRO A 318 -21.83 -18.09 11.41
CA PRO A 318 -21.13 -19.30 10.96
C PRO A 318 -21.81 -19.99 9.77
N THR A 319 -23.15 -20.05 9.75
CA THR A 319 -23.89 -20.64 8.61
C THR A 319 -23.73 -19.82 7.34
N GLN A 320 -23.77 -18.48 7.42
CA GLN A 320 -23.57 -17.61 6.26
C GLN A 320 -22.14 -17.69 5.74
N LEU A 321 -21.14 -17.69 6.63
CA LEU A 321 -19.75 -17.86 6.26
C LEU A 321 -19.52 -19.21 5.57
N ALA A 322 -20.05 -20.31 6.13
CA ALA A 322 -19.98 -21.63 5.49
C ALA A 322 -20.56 -21.60 4.06
N ARG A 323 -21.74 -20.98 3.87
CA ARG A 323 -22.34 -20.80 2.53
C ARG A 323 -21.44 -19.95 1.62
N CYS A 324 -20.86 -18.87 2.14
CA CYS A 324 -19.92 -18.03 1.40
C CYS A 324 -18.75 -18.86 0.86
N LEU A 325 -18.10 -19.65 1.73
CA LEU A 325 -16.93 -20.46 1.36
C LEU A 325 -17.29 -21.55 0.34
N VAL A 326 -18.43 -22.23 0.54
CA VAL A 326 -18.88 -23.30 -0.36
C VAL A 326 -19.32 -22.77 -1.73
N GLN A 327 -20.10 -21.69 -1.77
CA GLN A 327 -20.58 -21.09 -3.03
C GLN A 327 -19.47 -20.36 -3.79
N SER A 328 -18.41 -19.93 -3.10
CA SER A 328 -17.25 -19.31 -3.75
C SER A 328 -16.32 -20.32 -4.41
N TYR A 329 -16.37 -21.60 -4.03
CA TYR A 329 -15.54 -22.65 -4.64
C TYR A 329 -15.86 -22.83 -6.14
N PRO A 330 -14.87 -22.96 -7.06
CA PRO A 330 -13.44 -23.21 -6.81
C PRO A 330 -12.56 -21.97 -6.54
N ARG A 331 -13.09 -20.83 -6.11
CA ARG A 331 -12.30 -19.64 -5.77
C ARG A 331 -12.35 -19.32 -4.28
N ALA A 332 -11.41 -18.49 -3.84
CA ALA A 332 -11.55 -17.79 -2.57
C ALA A 332 -12.71 -16.77 -2.65
N PRO A 333 -13.44 -16.50 -1.56
CA PRO A 333 -14.49 -15.50 -1.56
C PRO A 333 -13.91 -14.09 -1.81
N ASP A 334 -14.45 -13.37 -2.79
CA ASP A 334 -14.17 -11.93 -2.97
C ASP A 334 -15.15 -11.12 -2.13
N THR A 335 -14.80 -10.93 -0.86
CA THR A 335 -15.62 -10.21 0.12
C THR A 335 -15.91 -8.77 -0.30
N LEU A 336 -14.98 -8.12 -1.02
CA LEU A 336 -15.18 -6.75 -1.50
C LEU A 336 -16.17 -6.70 -2.67
N ALA A 337 -16.10 -7.67 -3.59
CA ALA A 337 -17.08 -7.78 -4.67
C ALA A 337 -18.48 -8.10 -4.14
N ILE A 338 -18.59 -8.98 -3.14
CA ILE A 338 -19.86 -9.25 -2.45
C ILE A 338 -20.40 -7.98 -1.79
N ALA A 339 -19.58 -7.26 -1.03
CA ALA A 339 -19.99 -6.01 -0.37
C ALA A 339 -20.39 -4.92 -1.37
N THR A 340 -19.70 -4.84 -2.51
CA THR A 340 -20.02 -3.90 -3.59
C THR A 340 -21.36 -4.23 -4.25
N TRP A 341 -21.64 -5.52 -4.46
CA TRP A 341 -22.95 -5.94 -4.93
C TRP A 341 -24.06 -5.62 -3.93
N VAL A 342 -23.84 -5.87 -2.63
CA VAL A 342 -24.82 -5.51 -1.57
C VAL A 342 -25.12 -4.02 -1.58
N ALA A 343 -24.09 -3.18 -1.65
CA ALA A 343 -24.22 -1.72 -1.74
C ALA A 343 -25.08 -1.29 -2.94
N SER A 344 -24.80 -1.86 -4.12
CA SER A 344 -25.59 -1.61 -5.34
C SER A 344 -27.05 -2.07 -5.20
N ALA A 345 -27.28 -3.25 -4.61
CA ALA A 345 -28.62 -3.78 -4.36
C ALA A 345 -29.43 -2.90 -3.36
N CYS A 346 -28.74 -2.17 -2.48
CA CYS A 346 -29.34 -1.20 -1.57
C CYS A 346 -29.46 0.22 -2.15
N GLY A 347 -29.08 0.45 -3.42
CA GLY A 347 -29.18 1.75 -4.08
C GLY A 347 -28.05 2.73 -3.74
N GLU A 348 -26.93 2.26 -3.17
CA GLU A 348 -25.74 3.09 -2.96
C GLU A 348 -25.02 3.35 -4.29
N ALA A 349 -24.39 4.52 -4.43
CA ALA A 349 -23.67 4.91 -5.64
C ALA A 349 -22.48 3.97 -5.95
N ASP A 350 -22.09 3.91 -7.23
CA ASP A 350 -20.98 3.08 -7.69
C ASP A 350 -19.67 3.36 -6.92
N SER A 351 -18.92 2.29 -6.61
CA SER A 351 -17.65 2.36 -5.86
C SER A 351 -16.64 3.34 -6.44
N GLY A 352 -16.72 3.63 -7.74
CA GLY A 352 -15.82 4.55 -8.44
C GLY A 352 -15.88 5.96 -7.89
N ALA A 353 -17.04 6.42 -7.42
CA ALA A 353 -17.19 7.73 -6.81
C ALA A 353 -16.47 7.83 -5.44
N MET A 354 -16.33 6.70 -4.72
CA MET A 354 -15.71 6.67 -3.39
C MET A 354 -14.18 6.61 -3.42
N LEU A 355 -13.59 6.20 -4.54
CA LEU A 355 -12.13 6.17 -4.72
C LEU A 355 -11.56 7.50 -5.23
N VAL A 356 -12.43 8.48 -5.50
CA VAL A 356 -12.00 9.85 -5.79
C VAL A 356 -11.51 10.46 -4.47
N PRO A 357 -10.23 10.88 -4.38
CA PRO A 357 -9.71 11.45 -3.14
C PRO A 357 -10.53 12.69 -2.78
N PRO A 358 -10.89 12.89 -1.50
CA PRO A 358 -11.53 14.13 -1.08
C PRO A 358 -10.60 15.29 -1.45
N THR A 359 -11.12 16.29 -2.15
CA THR A 359 -10.34 17.46 -2.62
C THR A 359 -9.81 18.33 -1.47
N SER A 360 -10.15 18.01 -0.22
CA SER A 360 -9.66 18.70 0.97
C SER A 360 -8.55 17.90 1.64
N SER A 361 -7.39 18.55 1.76
CA SER A 361 -6.25 18.16 2.60
C SER A 361 -6.71 17.90 4.04
N CYS A 362 -7.06 16.65 4.34
CA CYS A 362 -7.39 16.20 5.69
C CYS A 362 -6.86 14.78 5.85
N MET A 363 -5.65 14.69 6.38
CA MET A 363 -5.12 13.44 6.91
C MET A 363 -5.45 13.42 8.40
N PRO A 364 -6.51 12.73 8.86
CA PRO A 364 -6.52 12.32 10.25
C PRO A 364 -5.36 11.35 10.45
N ALA A 365 -4.53 11.60 11.48
CA ALA A 365 -3.53 10.64 11.92
C ALA A 365 -4.20 9.27 12.11
N LEU A 366 -3.77 8.29 11.33
CA LEU A 366 -4.36 6.93 11.31
C LEU A 366 -4.32 6.25 12.69
N ASP A 367 -3.45 6.74 13.59
CA ASP A 367 -3.29 6.24 14.96
C ASP A 367 -4.55 6.38 15.83
N ASN A 368 -5.51 7.25 15.46
CA ASN A 368 -6.77 7.43 16.21
C ASN A 368 -8.04 6.90 15.51
N ALA A 369 -7.96 6.43 14.26
CA ALA A 369 -9.15 6.08 13.47
C ALA A 369 -9.73 4.67 13.76
N LEU A 370 -9.03 3.85 14.55
CA LEU A 370 -9.45 2.49 14.92
C LEU A 370 -10.25 2.43 16.24
N GLY A 371 -10.85 3.56 16.66
CA GLY A 371 -11.77 3.66 17.81
C GLY A 371 -13.08 2.88 17.66
N LEU A 372 -13.02 1.60 17.31
CA LEU A 372 -14.05 0.62 17.62
C LEU A 372 -14.04 0.45 19.14
N GLN A 373 -15.02 1.06 19.82
CA GLN A 373 -15.32 0.76 21.21
C GLN A 373 -15.33 -0.76 21.40
N ARG A 374 -14.41 -1.20 22.25
CA ARG A 374 -14.13 -2.59 22.61
C ARG A 374 -15.39 -3.20 23.22
N ALA A 375 -15.99 -4.19 22.56
CA ALA A 375 -16.91 -5.08 23.26
C ALA A 375 -16.11 -5.87 24.31
N PRO A 376 -16.49 -5.88 25.60
CA PRO A 376 -15.81 -6.69 26.60
C PRO A 376 -16.00 -8.17 26.26
N GLY A 377 -14.93 -8.85 25.83
CA GLY A 377 -14.94 -10.31 25.57
C GLY A 377 -14.41 -10.77 24.21
N SER A 378 -14.05 -9.89 23.28
CA SER A 378 -13.41 -10.29 22.02
C SER A 378 -11.89 -10.33 22.18
N ALA A 379 -11.30 -11.52 22.03
CA ALA A 379 -9.85 -11.74 22.08
C ALA A 379 -9.12 -10.83 21.08
N SER A 380 -8.10 -10.16 21.59
CA SER A 380 -7.25 -9.21 20.88
C SER A 380 -6.34 -9.97 19.92
N LEU A 381 -6.47 -9.78 18.61
CA LEU A 381 -5.33 -10.09 17.74
C LEU A 381 -4.16 -9.16 18.17
N PRO A 382 -2.99 -9.68 18.55
CA PRO A 382 -1.85 -8.84 18.80
C PRO A 382 -1.54 -8.09 17.50
N MET A 383 -1.46 -6.76 17.58
CA MET A 383 -0.72 -6.00 16.58
C MET A 383 0.68 -6.63 16.55
N PHE A 384 0.98 -7.35 15.47
CA PHE A 384 2.26 -8.01 15.27
C PHE A 384 3.37 -6.96 15.33
N GLY A 385 4.05 -6.88 16.47
CA GLY A 385 5.38 -6.30 16.57
C GLY A 385 6.29 -7.09 15.65
N SER A 386 6.81 -6.43 14.62
CA SER A 386 7.70 -7.04 13.62
C SER A 386 8.99 -7.54 14.31
N PRO A 387 9.38 -8.81 14.17
CA PRO A 387 10.75 -9.24 14.43
C PRO A 387 11.58 -8.98 13.18
N PHE A 388 11.80 -7.71 12.85
CA PHE A 388 12.92 -7.32 12.01
C PHE A 388 13.85 -6.56 12.94
N GLN A 389 14.68 -7.32 13.67
CA GLN A 389 15.80 -6.72 14.38
C GLN A 389 16.74 -6.14 13.33
N ASP A 390 16.86 -4.82 13.34
CA ASP A 390 17.98 -4.11 12.78
C ASP A 390 19.26 -4.80 13.24
N THR A 391 19.99 -5.40 12.31
CA THR A 391 21.38 -5.73 12.55
C THR A 391 22.13 -4.40 12.48
N PRO A 392 22.71 -3.89 13.58
CA PRO A 392 23.51 -2.68 13.49
C PRO A 392 24.72 -2.99 12.60
N LEU A 393 24.84 -2.29 11.47
CA LEU A 393 26.08 -2.23 10.70
C LEU A 393 27.18 -1.72 11.62
N ARG A 394 27.96 -2.68 12.13
CA ARG A 394 29.12 -2.47 13.00
C ARG A 394 30.16 -1.65 12.22
N ARG A 395 30.17 -0.33 12.43
CA ARG A 395 31.26 0.55 11.95
C ARG A 395 32.56 0.11 12.61
N HIS A 396 33.39 -0.60 11.85
CA HIS A 396 34.79 -0.76 12.19
C HIS A 396 35.48 0.60 12.05
N HIS A 397 35.72 1.26 13.19
CA HIS A 397 36.74 2.30 13.27
C HIS A 397 38.11 1.64 13.08
N SER A 398 38.62 1.65 11.85
CA SER A 398 40.02 1.31 11.57
C SER A 398 40.85 2.57 11.79
N ALA A 399 41.76 2.49 12.76
CA ALA A 399 42.71 3.54 13.09
C ALA A 399 43.64 3.83 11.90
N ALA A 400 43.86 5.11 11.66
CA ALA A 400 44.76 5.62 10.64
C ALA A 400 46.20 5.15 10.86
N SER A 401 46.85 4.70 9.79
CA SER A 401 48.30 4.59 9.69
C SER A 401 48.77 5.53 8.57
N PRO A 402 49.80 6.36 8.77
CA PRO A 402 50.19 7.38 7.80
C PRO A 402 51.18 6.81 6.77
N GLY A 403 51.01 7.23 5.51
CA GLY A 403 52.12 7.29 4.55
C GLY A 403 52.06 6.30 3.39
N ARG A 404 51.41 6.71 2.30
CA ARG A 404 51.88 6.39 0.93
C ARG A 404 51.39 7.44 -0.07
N PRO A 405 52.25 7.99 -0.93
CA PRO A 405 51.83 8.91 -1.98
C PRO A 405 51.07 8.17 -3.09
N PRO A 406 50.18 8.87 -3.82
CA PRO A 406 49.26 8.24 -4.78
C PRO A 406 50.01 7.77 -6.03
N GLN A 407 49.87 6.50 -6.37
CA GLN A 407 50.17 6.00 -7.71
C GLN A 407 48.99 6.31 -8.62
N ALA A 408 49.27 6.95 -9.74
CA ALA A 408 48.31 7.22 -10.80
C ALA A 408 47.83 5.90 -11.42
N VAL A 409 46.57 5.54 -11.17
CA VAL A 409 45.91 4.43 -11.85
C VAL A 409 45.35 4.95 -13.17
N HIS A 410 46.05 4.66 -14.27
CA HIS A 410 45.50 4.82 -15.61
C HIS A 410 44.39 3.78 -15.82
N ILE A 411 43.13 4.22 -15.72
CA ILE A 411 41.98 3.45 -16.16
C ILE A 411 41.97 3.49 -17.70
N ARG A 412 42.40 2.40 -18.32
CA ARG A 412 42.36 2.19 -19.77
C ARG A 412 40.93 1.80 -20.14
N MET A 413 40.17 2.72 -20.74
CA MET A 413 38.86 2.40 -21.31
C MET A 413 39.03 1.48 -22.53
N ALA A 414 38.35 0.34 -22.49
CA ALA A 414 38.24 -0.57 -23.62
C ALA A 414 37.21 -0.02 -24.65
N PRO A 415 37.46 -0.11 -25.96
CA PRO A 415 36.52 0.36 -26.97
C PRO A 415 35.30 -0.56 -27.10
N ALA A 416 34.17 0.07 -27.40
CA ALA A 416 32.86 -0.54 -27.58
C ALA A 416 32.87 -1.68 -28.60
N ARG A 417 32.31 -2.83 -28.20
CA ARG A 417 32.01 -3.96 -29.08
C ARG A 417 30.79 -3.62 -29.93
N ALA A 418 30.92 -3.82 -31.24
CA ALA A 418 29.86 -3.67 -32.24
C ALA A 418 28.66 -4.63 -31.98
N PRO A 419 27.44 -4.25 -32.39
CA PRO A 419 26.26 -5.10 -32.25
C PRO A 419 26.27 -6.25 -33.29
N PRO A 420 25.72 -7.43 -32.95
CA PRO A 420 25.59 -8.54 -33.90
C PRO A 420 24.49 -8.27 -34.95
N PRO A 421 24.62 -8.83 -36.17
CA PRO A 421 23.66 -8.64 -37.25
C PRO A 421 22.40 -9.49 -37.07
N GLY A 422 21.32 -8.99 -37.65
CA GLY A 422 19.94 -9.40 -37.41
C GLY A 422 19.56 -10.84 -37.77
N LEU A 423 18.59 -11.34 -37.01
CA LEU A 423 17.78 -12.51 -37.36
C LEU A 423 16.47 -12.00 -37.99
N HIS A 424 16.31 -12.26 -39.28
CA HIS A 424 15.03 -12.18 -39.97
C HIS A 424 14.11 -13.31 -39.47
N LEU A 425 13.00 -12.95 -38.84
CA LEU A 425 11.87 -13.85 -38.63
C LEU A 425 10.77 -13.49 -39.64
N THR A 426 10.62 -14.34 -40.64
CA THR A 426 9.48 -14.34 -41.56
C THR A 426 8.26 -14.93 -40.85
N GLY A 427 7.31 -14.07 -40.48
CA GLY A 427 6.00 -14.49 -39.99
C GLY A 427 5.09 -14.87 -41.16
N SER A 428 4.70 -16.14 -41.24
CA SER A 428 3.64 -16.63 -42.12
C SER A 428 2.36 -16.77 -41.30
N ALA A 429 1.32 -16.03 -41.66
CA ALA A 429 0.00 -16.09 -41.05
C ALA A 429 -0.86 -17.13 -41.76
N PRO A 430 -1.63 -17.99 -41.04
CA PRO A 430 -2.68 -18.77 -41.67
C PRO A 430 -4.00 -17.99 -41.68
N THR A 431 -4.46 -17.72 -42.89
CA THR A 431 -5.79 -17.22 -43.22
C THR A 431 -6.82 -18.31 -42.95
N ALA A 432 -7.69 -18.12 -41.95
CA ALA A 432 -8.87 -18.95 -41.78
C ALA A 432 -10.07 -18.29 -42.46
N VAL A 433 -10.49 -18.88 -43.57
CA VAL A 433 -11.74 -18.59 -44.30
C VAL A 433 -12.87 -19.26 -43.53
N TYR A 434 -13.91 -18.51 -43.16
CA TYR A 434 -15.20 -19.07 -42.79
C TYR A 434 -16.30 -18.33 -43.55
N SER A 435 -16.82 -19.01 -44.58
CA SER A 435 -18.05 -18.65 -45.27
C SER A 435 -19.25 -19.06 -44.42
N GLY A 436 -20.25 -18.19 -44.36
CA GLY A 436 -21.47 -18.38 -43.58
C GLY A 436 -22.58 -19.17 -44.28
N ALA A 437 -23.66 -19.36 -43.52
CA ALA A 437 -25.02 -19.47 -44.03
C ALA A 437 -26.02 -19.09 -42.91
N ALA A 438 -26.93 -18.17 -43.24
CA ALA A 438 -28.14 -17.80 -42.52
C ALA A 438 -29.19 -18.94 -42.61
N LEU A 439 -30.32 -19.04 -41.89
CA LEU A 439 -31.40 -18.12 -41.52
C LEU A 439 -32.25 -18.80 -40.43
N HIS A 440 -32.85 -18.05 -39.50
CA HIS A 440 -34.32 -17.92 -39.35
C HIS A 440 -34.69 -17.14 -38.08
N SER A 441 -35.43 -16.06 -38.32
CA SER A 441 -36.12 -15.20 -37.36
C SER A 441 -37.18 -15.94 -36.57
N THR A 442 -37.38 -15.55 -35.30
CA THR A 442 -38.72 -15.24 -34.77
C THR A 442 -38.62 -14.23 -33.63
N SER A 443 -39.59 -13.33 -33.65
CA SER A 443 -39.79 -12.11 -32.86
C SER A 443 -40.46 -12.36 -31.51
N SER A 444 -40.01 -11.68 -30.44
CA SER A 444 -40.91 -11.16 -29.40
C SER A 444 -40.20 -10.24 -28.39
N PRO A 445 -40.96 -9.38 -27.67
CA PRO A 445 -40.55 -8.01 -27.39
C PRO A 445 -39.82 -7.82 -26.06
N ALA A 446 -38.99 -6.78 -26.04
CA ALA A 446 -38.24 -6.28 -24.91
C ALA A 446 -39.14 -5.65 -23.82
N PRO A 447 -38.70 -5.69 -22.55
CA PRO A 447 -38.83 -4.57 -21.65
C PRO A 447 -37.48 -3.83 -21.53
N SER A 448 -37.53 -2.57 -21.94
CA SER A 448 -36.81 -1.41 -21.44
C SER A 448 -35.81 -1.60 -20.29
N GLY A 449 -34.54 -1.28 -20.60
CA GLY A 449 -33.81 -0.28 -19.81
C GLY A 449 -33.00 -0.75 -18.62
N THR A 450 -32.23 -1.84 -18.73
CA THR A 450 -31.15 -2.11 -17.77
C THR A 450 -29.86 -1.46 -18.29
N THR A 451 -29.51 -0.31 -17.73
CA THR A 451 -28.19 0.29 -17.92
C THR A 451 -27.15 -0.69 -17.36
N ILE A 452 -26.42 -1.36 -18.24
CA ILE A 452 -25.29 -2.22 -17.87
C ILE A 452 -24.16 -1.29 -17.45
N THR A 453 -24.14 -0.94 -16.17
CA THR A 453 -23.00 -0.28 -15.55
C THR A 453 -21.83 -1.26 -15.58
N THR A 454 -20.77 -0.89 -16.28
CA THR A 454 -19.50 -1.61 -16.32
C THR A 454 -18.99 -1.86 -14.91
N ALA A 455 -19.09 -3.11 -14.45
CA ALA A 455 -18.57 -3.56 -13.17
C ALA A 455 -17.07 -3.26 -13.07
N LEU A 456 -16.68 -2.59 -11.99
CA LEU A 456 -15.29 -2.31 -11.66
C LEU A 456 -14.48 -3.61 -11.52
N PRO A 457 -13.16 -3.56 -11.74
CA PRO A 457 -12.35 -4.75 -11.86
C PRO A 457 -12.22 -5.53 -10.56
N CYS A 458 -12.24 -6.86 -10.70
CA CYS A 458 -11.74 -7.82 -9.72
C CYS A 458 -10.38 -7.36 -9.16
N TRP A 459 -10.15 -7.65 -7.88
CA TRP A 459 -8.95 -7.39 -7.09
C TRP A 459 -7.59 -7.57 -7.80
N THR A 460 -7.53 -8.45 -8.80
CA THR A 460 -6.35 -8.74 -9.62
C THR A 460 -5.95 -7.64 -10.60
N ARG A 461 -6.79 -6.62 -10.87
CA ARG A 461 -6.50 -5.52 -11.83
C ARG A 461 -6.15 -4.18 -11.19
N LEU A 462 -6.22 -4.05 -9.86
CA LEU A 462 -5.81 -2.84 -9.13
C LEU A 462 -4.31 -2.85 -8.73
N GLN A 463 -3.64 -3.99 -8.92
CA GLN A 463 -2.18 -4.14 -8.92
C GLN A 463 -1.67 -4.08 -10.36
#